data_AF-A0A1Z7ZRR6-F1
#
_entry.id   AF-A0A1Z7ZRR6-F1
#
_cell.length_a   1.000
_cell.length_b   1.000
_cell.length_c   1.000
_cell.angle_alpha   90.00
_cell.angle_beta   90.00
_cell.angle_gamma   90.00
#
_symmetry.space_group_name_H-M   'P 1'
#
loop_
_entity.id
_entity.type
_entity.pdbx_description
1 polymer ?
#
loop_
_entity_poly.entity_id
_entity_poly.type
_entity_poly.pdbx_seq_one_letter_code
_entity_poly.pdbx_strand_id
1 'polypeptide(L)'
;MKEYLLNTIPNLLPFDFSLHHDAFFINQEWVLVNGISKKKSIYTFKKDNILEIFRKDTVIETSWTINIQNIFSIETEDGLIVVKAYFKDDDVLVLNHQNKKEFALFINSTNYTEELNSVEDVQLFLKEKYQQKVTNLIYDHEFYYIEKSEEFGPYSVEKLSEKVKNEDISVYCFVRDVNEYDYSKRLRIYDLIKEL
;
A
#
# COMPACT_ATOMS: atom_id res chain seq x y z
N MET A 1 -6.54 -3.48 21.11
CA MET A 1 -5.81 -4.20 20.03
C MET A 1 -6.05 -3.55 18.67
N LYS A 2 -7.31 -3.33 18.26
CA LYS A 2 -7.63 -2.59 17.02
C LYS A 2 -6.94 -1.23 16.93
N GLU A 3 -6.93 -0.46 18.03
CA GLU A 3 -6.23 0.84 18.09
C GLU A 3 -4.72 0.74 17.88
N TYR A 4 -4.04 -0.28 18.43
CA TYR A 4 -2.60 -0.47 18.22
C TYR A 4 -2.29 -0.72 16.74
N LEU A 5 -3.07 -1.58 16.09
CA LEU A 5 -2.91 -1.89 14.68
C LEU A 5 -3.15 -0.65 13.80
N LEU A 6 -4.27 0.06 14.02
CA LEU A 6 -4.66 1.23 13.22
C LEU A 6 -3.72 2.43 13.41
N ASN A 7 -3.15 2.59 14.61
CA ASN A 7 -2.13 3.61 14.87
C ASN A 7 -0.79 3.26 14.18
N THR A 8 -0.53 1.96 13.93
CA THR A 8 0.71 1.50 13.29
C THR A 8 0.59 1.50 11.76
N ILE A 9 -0.56 1.05 11.24
CA ILE A 9 -0.87 0.99 9.82
C ILE A 9 -2.25 1.62 9.62
N PRO A 10 -2.32 2.90 9.21
CA PRO A 10 -3.58 3.59 9.02
C PRO A 10 -4.32 3.09 7.78
N ASN A 11 -5.64 3.36 7.72
CA ASN A 11 -6.50 3.10 6.58
C ASN A 11 -6.58 1.62 6.15
N LEU A 12 -6.56 0.71 7.14
CA LEU A 12 -6.81 -0.72 6.91
C LEU A 12 -8.30 -0.99 6.70
N LEU A 13 -8.61 -1.77 5.67
CA LEU A 13 -9.94 -2.29 5.38
C LEU A 13 -10.05 -3.72 5.94
N PRO A 14 -11.11 -4.06 6.67
CA PRO A 14 -11.30 -5.42 7.16
C PRO A 14 -11.50 -6.39 5.99
N PHE A 15 -10.98 -7.61 6.13
CA PHE A 15 -11.24 -8.67 5.16
C PHE A 15 -12.73 -8.96 5.06
N ASP A 16 -13.20 -9.06 3.82
CA ASP A 16 -14.53 -9.49 3.44
C ASP A 16 -14.42 -10.72 2.55
N PHE A 17 -15.04 -11.83 2.96
CA PHE A 17 -14.96 -13.10 2.24
C PHE A 17 -15.55 -13.01 0.83
N SER A 18 -16.68 -12.31 0.65
CA SER A 18 -17.37 -12.24 -0.63
C SER A 18 -16.60 -11.42 -1.65
N LEU A 19 -15.87 -10.40 -1.18
CA LEU A 19 -15.12 -9.49 -2.05
C LEU A 19 -13.68 -9.95 -2.29
N HIS A 20 -13.01 -10.48 -1.27
CA HIS A 20 -11.56 -10.66 -1.30
C HIS A 20 -11.10 -12.10 -1.47
N HIS A 21 -11.88 -13.10 -1.02
CA HIS A 21 -11.42 -14.48 -0.90
C HIS A 21 -10.86 -15.02 -2.23
N ASP A 22 -11.69 -15.07 -3.27
CA ASP A 22 -11.29 -15.68 -4.54
C ASP A 22 -10.49 -14.73 -5.43
N ALA A 23 -10.74 -13.42 -5.35
CA ALA A 23 -10.15 -12.44 -6.25
C ALA A 23 -8.75 -12.00 -5.81
N PHE A 24 -8.52 -11.84 -4.51
CA PHE A 24 -7.33 -11.17 -3.98
C PHE A 24 -6.54 -12.00 -2.99
N PHE A 25 -7.10 -13.06 -2.40
CA PHE A 25 -6.46 -13.78 -1.29
C PHE A 25 -5.97 -15.18 -1.65
N ILE A 26 -6.82 -15.99 -2.28
CA ILE A 26 -6.54 -17.39 -2.58
C ILE A 26 -5.56 -17.53 -3.75
N ASN A 27 -4.65 -18.50 -3.63
CA ASN A 27 -3.62 -18.86 -4.60
C ASN A 27 -2.71 -17.68 -4.99
N GLN A 28 -2.56 -16.72 -4.09
CA GLN A 28 -1.60 -15.64 -4.19
C GLN A 28 -0.37 -15.95 -3.35
N GLU A 29 0.80 -15.51 -3.82
CA GLU A 29 2.06 -15.61 -3.11
C GLU A 29 2.23 -14.42 -2.17
N TRP A 30 2.14 -14.68 -0.86
CA TRP A 30 2.24 -13.67 0.19
C TRP A 30 3.61 -13.72 0.86
N VAL A 31 4.49 -12.77 0.53
CA VAL A 31 5.80 -12.65 1.17
C VAL A 31 5.63 -12.05 2.56
N LEU A 32 6.07 -12.79 3.58
CA LEU A 32 6.07 -12.30 4.95
C LEU A 32 7.16 -11.24 5.13
N VAL A 33 6.76 -10.00 5.40
CA VAL A 33 7.67 -8.87 5.64
C VAL A 33 8.27 -8.96 7.04
N ASN A 34 7.47 -9.35 8.04
CA ASN A 34 7.96 -9.49 9.41
C ASN A 34 9.04 -10.56 9.49
N GLY A 35 10.29 -10.15 9.72
CA GLY A 35 11.41 -11.08 9.81
C GLY A 35 12.02 -11.49 8.47
N ILE A 36 11.70 -10.80 7.38
CA ILE A 36 12.36 -11.00 6.07
C ILE A 36 13.89 -10.87 6.19
N SER A 37 14.37 -9.98 7.06
CA SER A 37 15.80 -9.82 7.40
C SER A 37 16.47 -11.06 7.99
N LYS A 38 15.68 -11.99 8.56
CA LYS A 38 16.17 -13.26 9.10
C LYS A 38 15.98 -14.40 8.11
N LYS A 39 14.77 -14.51 7.55
CA LYS A 39 14.39 -15.60 6.65
C LYS A 39 13.18 -15.21 5.80
N LYS A 40 13.37 -15.14 4.48
CA LYS A 40 12.26 -15.05 3.53
C LYS A 40 11.34 -16.26 3.66
N SER A 41 10.04 -15.98 3.73
CA SER A 41 8.99 -16.99 3.75
C SER A 41 7.85 -16.50 2.86
N ILE A 42 7.36 -17.37 1.99
CA ILE A 42 6.23 -17.08 1.10
C ILE A 42 5.07 -17.98 1.52
N TYR A 43 3.90 -17.38 1.68
CA TYR A 43 2.69 -18.04 2.15
C TYR A 43 1.67 -18.08 1.02
N THR A 44 1.12 -19.25 0.73
CA THR A 44 0.11 -19.43 -0.31
C THR A 44 -1.12 -20.07 0.31
N PHE A 45 -2.17 -19.27 0.50
CA PHE A 45 -3.47 -19.75 0.96
C PHE A 45 -4.19 -20.42 -0.20
N LYS A 46 -4.21 -21.75 -0.22
CA LYS A 46 -4.84 -22.54 -1.27
C LYS A 46 -6.31 -22.79 -0.99
N LYS A 47 -7.01 -23.20 -2.04
CA LYS A 47 -8.32 -23.84 -1.94
C LYS A 47 -8.22 -25.08 -1.02
N ASP A 48 -9.37 -25.49 -0.47
CA ASP A 48 -9.48 -26.62 0.45
C ASP A 48 -8.75 -26.45 1.79
N ASN A 49 -8.62 -25.20 2.26
CA ASN A 49 -8.09 -24.88 3.60
C ASN A 49 -6.63 -25.28 3.82
N ILE A 50 -5.85 -25.42 2.73
CA ILE A 50 -4.42 -25.72 2.75
C ILE A 50 -3.64 -24.41 2.73
N LEU A 51 -2.64 -24.30 3.59
CA LEU A 51 -1.66 -23.21 3.61
C LEU A 51 -0.29 -23.80 3.28
N GLU A 52 0.29 -23.35 2.17
CA GLU A 52 1.68 -23.67 1.83
C GLU A 52 2.60 -22.56 2.29
N ILE A 53 3.74 -22.94 2.88
CA ILE A 53 4.76 -22.02 3.35
C ILE A 53 6.08 -22.43 2.70
N PHE A 54 6.55 -21.65 1.74
CA PHE A 54 7.84 -21.85 1.09
C PHE A 54 8.94 -21.10 1.84
N ARG A 55 10.01 -21.81 2.19
CA ARG A 55 11.09 -21.35 3.06
C ARG A 55 12.41 -22.04 2.71
N LYS A 56 13.41 -21.33 2.19
CA LYS A 56 14.76 -21.90 1.90
C LYS A 56 14.67 -23.25 1.18
N ASP A 57 13.93 -23.29 0.07
CA ASP A 57 13.75 -24.45 -0.79
C ASP A 57 12.97 -25.63 -0.18
N THR A 58 12.33 -25.44 0.97
CA THR A 58 11.35 -26.38 1.51
C THR A 58 9.94 -25.82 1.46
N VAL A 59 8.98 -26.69 1.14
CA VAL A 59 7.54 -26.41 1.23
C VAL A 59 7.02 -27.09 2.48
N ILE A 60 6.38 -26.32 3.34
CA ILE A 60 5.64 -26.82 4.50
C ILE A 60 4.15 -26.65 4.20
N GLU A 61 3.40 -27.72 4.33
CA GLU A 61 1.95 -27.69 4.23
C GLU A 61 1.34 -27.72 5.63
N THR A 62 0.42 -26.78 5.87
CA THR A 62 -0.38 -26.71 7.09
C THR A 62 -1.82 -26.35 6.72
N SER A 63 -2.68 -26.16 7.71
CA SER A 63 -4.09 -25.84 7.49
C SER A 63 -4.45 -24.44 7.97
N TRP A 64 -5.47 -23.87 7.34
CA TRP A 64 -6.10 -22.64 7.78
C TRP A 64 -7.61 -22.73 7.59
N THR A 65 -8.37 -22.03 8.41
CA THR A 65 -9.83 -21.96 8.27
C THR A 65 -10.29 -20.53 8.49
N ILE A 66 -11.43 -20.16 7.91
CA ILE A 66 -12.09 -18.89 8.17
C ILE A 66 -13.53 -19.14 8.61
N ASN A 67 -13.97 -18.44 9.65
CA ASN A 67 -15.36 -18.52 10.11
C ASN A 67 -16.25 -17.46 9.45
N ILE A 68 -17.56 -17.51 9.73
CA ILE A 68 -18.55 -16.55 9.21
C ILE A 68 -18.32 -15.09 9.63
N GLN A 69 -17.44 -14.85 10.61
CA GLN A 69 -17.06 -13.50 11.07
C GLN A 69 -15.73 -13.03 10.44
N ASN A 70 -15.26 -13.73 9.41
CA ASN A 70 -13.98 -13.49 8.74
C ASN A 70 -12.76 -13.57 9.69
N ILE A 71 -12.87 -14.40 10.72
CA ILE A 71 -11.76 -14.68 11.65
C ILE A 71 -11.06 -15.94 11.17
N PHE A 72 -9.74 -15.83 11.01
CA PHE A 72 -8.89 -16.90 10.52
C PHE A 72 -8.30 -17.68 11.70
N SER A 73 -8.29 -19.00 11.57
CA SER A 73 -7.52 -19.88 12.44
C SER A 73 -6.46 -20.56 11.59
N ILE A 74 -5.19 -20.43 11.96
CA ILE A 74 -4.04 -20.92 11.19
C ILE A 74 -3.24 -21.87 12.06
N GLU A 75 -2.98 -23.07 11.57
CA GLU A 75 -2.15 -24.05 12.26
C GLU A 75 -0.67 -23.71 12.02
N THR A 76 0.08 -23.47 13.08
CA THR A 76 1.51 -23.14 13.03
C THR A 76 2.34 -24.17 13.81
N GLU A 77 3.66 -24.13 13.69
CA GLU A 77 4.57 -24.98 14.47
C GLU A 77 4.37 -24.80 16.00
N ASP A 78 3.99 -23.59 16.43
CA ASP A 78 3.72 -23.24 17.83
C ASP A 78 2.25 -23.50 18.25
N GLY A 79 1.45 -24.10 17.36
CA GLY A 79 0.03 -24.41 17.54
C GLY A 79 -0.92 -23.49 16.79
N LEU A 80 -2.21 -23.63 17.09
CA LEU A 80 -3.29 -22.87 16.44
C LEU A 80 -3.26 -21.40 16.86
N ILE A 81 -3.15 -20.49 15.88
CA ILE A 81 -3.29 -19.05 16.09
C ILE A 81 -4.60 -18.54 15.50
N VAL A 82 -5.15 -17.49 16.13
CA VAL A 82 -6.40 -16.85 15.68
C VAL A 82 -6.11 -15.39 15.31
N VAL A 83 -6.41 -15.03 14.07
CA VAL A 83 -6.08 -13.72 13.49
C VAL A 83 -7.27 -13.10 12.77
N LYS A 84 -7.27 -11.76 12.69
CA LYS A 84 -8.15 -11.02 11.79
C LYS A 84 -7.33 -10.47 10.63
N ALA A 85 -7.80 -10.70 9.42
CA ALA A 85 -7.18 -10.18 8.21
C ALA A 85 -7.69 -8.78 7.89
N TYR A 86 -6.79 -7.95 7.35
CA TYR A 86 -7.07 -6.62 6.85
C TYR A 86 -6.25 -6.38 5.58
N PHE A 87 -6.81 -5.66 4.63
CA PHE A 87 -6.07 -5.16 3.47
C PHE A 87 -5.75 -3.69 3.66
N LYS A 88 -4.51 -3.30 3.34
CA LYS A 88 -4.15 -1.88 3.18
C LYS A 88 -4.47 -1.41 1.76
N ASP A 89 -4.35 -2.33 0.80
CA ASP A 89 -4.76 -2.30 -0.59
C ASP A 89 -4.63 -3.72 -1.17
N ASP A 90 -4.76 -3.87 -2.48
CA ASP A 90 -4.82 -5.16 -3.18
C ASP A 90 -3.56 -6.02 -3.04
N ASP A 91 -2.39 -5.42 -2.74
CA ASP A 91 -1.12 -6.16 -2.62
C ASP A 91 -0.57 -6.18 -1.20
N VAL A 92 -1.24 -5.58 -0.22
CA VAL A 92 -0.75 -5.52 1.16
C VAL A 92 -1.79 -6.07 2.14
N LEU A 93 -1.48 -7.25 2.67
CA LEU A 93 -2.31 -7.99 3.62
C LEU A 93 -1.71 -7.92 5.03
N VAL A 94 -2.57 -7.74 6.03
CA VAL A 94 -2.19 -7.70 7.45
C VAL A 94 -3.01 -8.71 8.24
N LEU A 95 -2.33 -9.66 8.88
CA LEU A 95 -2.93 -10.62 9.80
C LEU A 95 -2.64 -10.19 11.23
N ASN A 96 -3.65 -9.66 11.92
CA ASN A 96 -3.52 -9.18 13.29
C ASN A 96 -3.96 -10.23 14.30
N HIS A 97 -3.06 -10.60 15.21
CA HIS A 97 -3.31 -11.61 16.23
C HIS A 97 -4.42 -11.14 17.20
N GLN A 98 -5.38 -12.02 17.50
CA GLN A 98 -6.50 -11.65 18.39
C GLN A 98 -6.10 -11.58 19.86
N ASN A 99 -5.05 -12.27 20.29
CA ASN A 99 -4.68 -12.37 21.72
C ASN A 99 -3.32 -11.73 22.06
N LYS A 100 -2.64 -11.13 21.08
CA LYS A 100 -1.29 -10.55 21.22
C LYS A 100 -1.24 -9.22 20.49
N LYS A 101 -0.40 -8.28 20.95
CA LYS A 101 -0.12 -7.03 20.24
C LYS A 101 0.91 -7.25 19.13
N GLU A 102 0.60 -8.19 18.25
CA GLU A 102 1.48 -8.64 17.18
C GLU A 102 0.65 -8.79 15.90
N PHE A 103 1.25 -8.44 14.78
CA PHE A 103 0.67 -8.64 13.46
C PHE A 103 1.74 -9.13 12.49
N ALA A 104 1.29 -9.85 11.47
CA ALA A 104 2.08 -10.20 10.32
C ALA A 104 1.62 -9.35 9.12
N LEU A 105 2.57 -8.72 8.45
CA LEU A 105 2.43 -7.94 7.24
C LEU A 105 2.95 -8.77 6.09
N PHE A 106 2.15 -8.84 5.04
CA PHE A 106 2.43 -9.56 3.83
C PHE A 106 2.32 -8.65 2.62
N ILE A 107 3.17 -8.91 1.64
CA ILE A 107 3.11 -8.28 0.32
C ILE A 107 2.85 -9.37 -0.71
N ASN A 108 1.87 -9.15 -1.59
CA ASN A 108 1.60 -10.03 -2.72
C ASN A 108 2.75 -9.93 -3.72
N SER A 109 3.39 -11.04 -4.07
CA SER A 109 4.45 -11.10 -5.11
C SER A 109 4.00 -11.75 -6.41
N THR A 110 2.76 -12.25 -6.50
CA THR A 110 2.26 -13.07 -7.62
C THR A 110 2.40 -12.39 -8.99
N ASN A 111 2.16 -11.09 -9.05
CA ASN A 111 2.18 -10.32 -10.29
C ASN A 111 3.45 -9.47 -10.48
N TYR A 112 4.42 -9.58 -9.57
CA TYR A 112 5.62 -8.76 -9.59
C TYR A 112 6.83 -9.57 -10.06
N THR A 113 7.59 -9.01 -11.00
CA THR A 113 8.83 -9.63 -11.51
C THR A 113 10.01 -9.44 -10.57
N GLU A 114 9.93 -8.47 -9.66
CA GLU A 114 10.98 -8.17 -8.71
C GLU A 114 10.79 -8.97 -7.43
N GLU A 115 11.86 -9.66 -7.00
CA GLU A 115 11.82 -10.47 -5.81
C GLU A 115 12.00 -9.64 -4.53
N LEU A 116 11.09 -9.80 -3.58
CA LEU A 116 11.24 -9.23 -2.24
C LEU A 116 12.11 -10.16 -1.38
N ASN A 117 13.41 -9.85 -1.27
CA ASN A 117 14.39 -10.68 -0.57
C ASN A 117 14.91 -10.06 0.73
N SER A 118 14.85 -8.74 0.84
CA SER A 118 15.43 -7.97 1.93
C SER A 118 14.48 -6.88 2.46
N VAL A 119 14.88 -6.23 3.55
CA VAL A 119 14.11 -5.09 4.09
C VAL A 119 14.21 -3.90 3.12
N GLU A 120 15.35 -3.75 2.47
CA GLU A 120 15.63 -2.73 1.46
C GLU A 120 14.70 -2.89 0.24
N ASP A 121 14.51 -4.11 -0.25
CA ASP A 121 13.58 -4.40 -1.36
C ASP A 121 12.14 -4.06 -0.97
N VAL A 122 11.73 -4.42 0.25
CA VAL A 122 10.40 -4.06 0.77
C VAL A 122 10.23 -2.55 0.88
N GLN A 123 11.24 -1.84 1.39
CA GLN A 123 11.19 -0.38 1.48
C GLN A 123 11.09 0.27 0.10
N LEU A 124 11.87 -0.22 -0.87
CA LEU A 124 11.82 0.25 -2.25
C LEU A 124 10.44 0.00 -2.86
N PHE A 125 9.92 -1.22 -2.75
CA PHE A 125 8.59 -1.59 -3.24
C PHE A 125 7.49 -0.69 -2.68
N LEU A 126 7.44 -0.53 -1.35
CA LEU A 126 6.41 0.30 -0.71
C LEU A 126 6.60 1.76 -1.09
N LYS A 127 7.85 2.24 -1.16
CA LYS A 127 8.16 3.59 -1.59
C LYS A 127 7.66 3.82 -3.01
N GLU A 128 8.03 2.99 -3.98
CA GLU A 128 7.63 3.15 -5.37
C GLU A 128 6.11 3.05 -5.53
N LYS A 129 5.47 2.04 -4.93
CA LYS A 129 4.02 1.85 -4.99
C LYS A 129 3.24 3.04 -4.43
N TYR A 130 3.62 3.54 -3.25
CA TYR A 130 2.88 4.63 -2.61
C TYR A 130 3.33 6.01 -3.07
N GLN A 131 4.57 6.18 -3.54
CA GLN A 131 4.97 7.38 -4.27
C GLN A 131 4.17 7.46 -5.56
N GLN A 132 4.14 6.43 -6.39
CA GLN A 132 3.30 6.40 -7.60
C GLN A 132 1.83 6.68 -7.30
N LYS A 133 1.29 6.19 -6.18
CA LYS A 133 -0.09 6.52 -5.79
C LYS A 133 -0.29 8.00 -5.46
N VAL A 134 0.68 8.64 -4.81
CA VAL A 134 0.67 10.09 -4.53
C VAL A 134 0.90 10.87 -5.81
N THR A 135 1.86 10.48 -6.66
CA THR A 135 2.12 11.12 -7.95
C THR A 135 0.92 10.99 -8.89
N ASN A 136 0.28 9.82 -8.97
CA ASN A 136 -0.95 9.61 -9.75
C ASN A 136 -2.13 10.43 -9.21
N LEU A 137 -2.30 10.53 -7.90
CA LEU A 137 -3.30 11.44 -7.32
C LEU A 137 -3.00 12.89 -7.74
N ILE A 138 -1.75 13.33 -7.61
CA ILE A 138 -1.30 14.67 -7.99
C ILE A 138 -1.47 14.92 -9.50
N TYR A 139 -1.29 13.90 -10.35
CA TYR A 139 -1.49 13.98 -11.79
C TYR A 139 -2.96 14.04 -12.20
N ASP A 140 -3.86 13.44 -11.43
CA ASP A 140 -5.31 13.56 -11.65
C ASP A 140 -5.84 14.95 -11.27
N HIS A 141 -5.06 15.73 -10.52
CA HIS A 141 -5.40 17.09 -10.13
C HIS A 141 -4.80 18.12 -11.10
N GLU A 142 -5.64 19.03 -11.57
CA GLU A 142 -5.20 20.21 -12.28
C GLU A 142 -5.22 21.43 -11.35
N PHE A 143 -4.28 22.35 -11.59
CA PHE A 143 -4.04 23.49 -10.73
C PHE A 143 -4.18 24.80 -11.51
N TYR A 144 -4.73 25.81 -10.84
CA TYR A 144 -4.65 27.20 -11.29
C TYR A 144 -3.48 27.88 -10.61
N TYR A 145 -2.62 28.56 -11.37
CA TYR A 145 -1.60 29.43 -10.79
C TYR A 145 -1.98 30.90 -10.90
N ILE A 146 -1.52 31.71 -9.95
CA ILE A 146 -1.71 33.16 -9.98
C ILE A 146 -0.38 33.85 -10.25
N GLU A 147 -0.36 34.72 -11.25
CA GLU A 147 0.78 35.58 -11.57
C GLU A 147 0.26 36.98 -11.95
N LYS A 148 0.92 38.04 -11.48
CA LYS A 148 0.52 39.44 -11.78
C LYS A 148 -0.95 39.74 -11.47
N SER A 149 -1.52 39.08 -10.46
CA SER A 149 -2.93 39.19 -10.05
C SER A 149 -3.94 38.62 -11.05
N GLU A 150 -3.49 37.85 -12.03
CA GLU A 150 -4.33 37.11 -12.96
C GLU A 150 -4.18 35.61 -12.70
N GLU A 151 -5.28 34.88 -12.84
CA GLU A 151 -5.33 33.43 -12.66
C GLU A 151 -5.22 32.72 -14.01
N PHE A 152 -4.40 31.68 -14.07
CA PHE A 152 -4.10 30.93 -15.28
C PHE A 152 -4.21 29.43 -15.01
N GLY A 153 -4.88 28.71 -15.91
CA GLY A 153 -5.09 27.27 -15.78
C GLY A 153 -6.49 26.85 -16.26
N PRO A 154 -6.92 25.63 -15.92
CA PRO A 154 -6.20 24.66 -15.09
C PRO A 154 -5.06 23.97 -15.86
N TYR A 155 -4.01 23.54 -15.15
CA TYR A 155 -2.85 22.84 -15.72
C TYR A 155 -2.42 21.67 -14.83
N SER A 156 -1.99 20.57 -15.43
CA SER A 156 -1.35 19.46 -14.70
C SER A 156 0.03 19.85 -14.17
N VAL A 157 0.56 19.07 -13.22
CA VAL A 157 1.89 19.32 -12.65
C VAL A 157 3.01 19.19 -13.69
N GLU A 158 2.88 18.30 -14.67
CA GLU A 158 3.83 18.20 -15.79
C GLU A 158 3.83 19.45 -16.64
N LYS A 159 2.64 20.00 -16.95
CA LYS A 159 2.51 21.23 -17.74
C LYS A 159 3.10 22.42 -17.00
N LEU A 160 2.89 22.50 -15.68
CA LEU A 160 3.53 23.53 -14.84
C LEU A 160 5.06 23.34 -14.80
N SER A 161 5.55 22.10 -14.70
CA SER A 161 6.98 21.78 -14.75
C SER A 161 7.62 22.16 -16.08
N GLU A 162 6.96 21.89 -17.22
CA GLU A 162 7.38 22.34 -18.54
C GLU A 162 7.47 23.87 -18.62
N LYS A 163 6.43 24.57 -18.17
CA LYS A 163 6.40 26.04 -18.15
C LYS A 163 7.52 26.63 -17.28
N VAL A 164 7.82 26.03 -16.12
CA VAL A 164 8.95 26.45 -15.28
C VAL A 164 10.28 26.20 -15.98
N LYS A 165 10.46 25.05 -16.63
CA LYS A 165 11.68 24.71 -17.40
C LYS A 165 11.91 25.65 -18.58
N ASN A 166 10.84 26.10 -19.22
CA ASN A 166 10.87 27.08 -20.32
C ASN A 166 10.99 28.53 -19.82
N GLU A 167 11.07 28.76 -18.51
CA GLU A 167 11.10 30.08 -17.87
C GLU A 167 9.83 30.94 -18.14
N ASP A 168 8.72 30.30 -18.54
CA ASP A 168 7.44 30.97 -18.79
C ASP A 168 6.76 31.44 -17.49
N ILE A 169 7.01 30.72 -16.39
CA ILE A 169 6.43 30.99 -15.06
C ILE A 169 7.46 30.74 -13.97
N SER A 170 7.35 31.44 -12.85
CA SER A 170 8.21 31.21 -11.69
C SER A 170 7.84 29.93 -10.94
N VAL A 171 8.83 29.14 -10.54
CA VAL A 171 8.64 27.98 -9.64
C VAL A 171 8.05 28.38 -8.27
N TYR A 172 8.13 29.67 -7.92
CA TYR A 172 7.58 30.20 -6.68
C TYR A 172 6.15 30.74 -6.81
N CYS A 173 5.54 30.65 -8.01
CA CYS A 173 4.13 31.00 -8.19
C CYS A 173 3.24 30.15 -7.29
N PHE A 174 2.20 30.78 -6.75
CA PHE A 174 1.19 30.10 -5.94
C PHE A 174 0.19 29.40 -6.85
N VAL A 175 -0.23 28.22 -6.41
CA VAL A 175 -1.21 27.36 -7.07
C VAL A 175 -2.33 26.99 -6.12
N ARG A 176 -3.54 26.80 -6.65
CA ARG A 176 -4.66 26.14 -5.98
C ARG A 176 -5.14 24.98 -6.84
N ASP A 177 -5.64 23.94 -6.19
CA ASP A 177 -6.29 22.81 -6.85
C ASP A 177 -7.60 23.28 -7.51
N VAL A 178 -7.98 22.69 -8.64
CA VAL A 178 -9.27 22.94 -9.32
C VAL A 178 -10.48 22.75 -8.41
N ASN A 179 -10.38 21.87 -7.40
CA ASN A 179 -11.45 21.59 -6.44
C ASN A 179 -11.48 22.58 -5.27
N GLU A 180 -10.49 23.46 -5.13
CA GLU A 180 -10.44 24.47 -4.08
C GLU A 180 -11.05 25.79 -4.56
N TYR A 181 -11.93 26.38 -3.75
CA TYR A 181 -12.66 27.60 -4.09
C TYR A 181 -11.76 28.83 -4.18
N ASP A 182 -10.68 28.88 -3.39
CA ASP A 182 -9.76 30.02 -3.33
C ASP A 182 -8.31 29.60 -3.03
N TYR A 183 -7.41 30.58 -2.94
CA TYR A 183 -5.98 30.40 -2.63
C TYR A 183 -5.68 30.34 -1.12
N SER A 184 -6.66 30.07 -0.26
CA SER A 184 -6.42 29.91 1.19
C SER A 184 -5.52 28.72 1.51
N LYS A 185 -5.66 27.63 0.74
CA LYS A 185 -4.82 26.42 0.83
C LYS A 185 -3.72 26.36 -0.24
N ARG A 186 -3.26 27.52 -0.70
CA ARG A 186 -2.29 27.59 -1.81
C ARG A 186 -0.99 26.86 -1.50
N LEU A 187 -0.46 26.17 -2.50
CA LEU A 187 0.89 25.63 -2.53
C LEU A 187 1.75 26.46 -3.48
N ARG A 188 3.06 26.24 -3.53
CA ARG A 188 3.89 26.76 -4.62
C ARG A 188 4.08 25.68 -5.68
N ILE A 189 4.33 26.08 -6.92
CA ILE A 189 4.70 25.13 -7.99
C ILE A 189 5.90 24.28 -7.57
N TYR A 190 6.86 24.86 -6.84
CA TYR A 190 7.98 24.14 -6.22
C TYR A 190 7.53 22.96 -5.35
N ASP A 191 6.51 23.17 -4.52
CA ASP A 191 6.02 22.17 -3.57
C ASP A 191 5.35 21.00 -4.33
N LEU A 192 4.74 21.28 -5.50
CA LEU A 192 4.20 20.23 -6.40
C LEU A 192 5.30 19.47 -7.13
N ILE A 193 6.30 20.17 -7.69
CA ILE A 193 7.37 19.57 -8.50
C ILE A 193 8.32 18.74 -7.64
N LYS A 194 8.55 19.12 -6.37
CA LYS A 194 9.46 18.39 -5.48
C LYS A 194 8.93 16.98 -5.11
N GLU A 195 7.62 16.79 -5.15
CA GLU A 195 6.97 15.52 -4.85
C GLU A 195 6.79 14.63 -6.10
N LEU A 196 7.28 15.09 -7.28
CA LEU A 196 7.51 14.26 -8.47
C LEU A 196 8.78 13.40 -8.30
#